data_AF-A0A261Q3U2-F1
#
_entry.id   AF-A0A261Q3U2-F1
#
_cell.length_a   1.000
_cell.length_b   1.000
_cell.length_c   1.000
_cell.angle_alpha   90.00
_cell.angle_beta   90.00
_cell.angle_gamma   90.00
#
_symmetry.space_group_name_H-M   'P 1'
#
loop_
_entity.id
_entity.type
_entity.pdbx_description
1 polymer ?
#
loop_
_entity_poly.entity_id
_entity_poly.type
_entity_poly.pdbx_seq_one_letter_code
_entity_poly.pdbx_strand_id
1 'polypeptide(L)'
;MLWRLHLRPEPKNEKTHDDVVSYCINHHIAGIGWPVPAEVSSPEAYEQAARVEYGVRVASIPFAQDPIIGDYVWARDKNGNYYLGCIQGDWYYSNDPLHLELDIPNQRACEWIKVGSEENVPGKIVACFRPAKTFQAIYDPLMESFSKWAFSGDANKKFSATRSSQEFFRFIGSDDCEDIVGIYLQKVKGYYLIPSSCKQTTIGYEFILKHSITSKTAIAQVKQGTVLLDDRLHGIADHVFLFCTEGVVTADSNDFTVLQAEELYAFVCQNKKILPARINYWLEFLS
;
A
#
# COMPACT_ATOMS: atom_id res chain seq x y z
N MET A 1 3.46 14.16 9.08
CA MET A 1 3.88 13.38 7.89
C MET A 1 3.58 11.91 8.12
N LEU A 2 3.45 11.13 7.03
CA LEU A 2 3.24 9.69 7.06
C LEU A 2 4.40 8.96 6.38
N TRP A 3 4.87 7.88 7.00
CA TRP A 3 5.99 7.07 6.55
C TRP A 3 5.60 5.60 6.39
N ARG A 4 6.33 4.85 5.57
CA ARG A 4 6.35 3.38 5.62
C ARG A 4 7.74 2.86 5.97
N LEU A 5 7.76 1.77 6.73
CA LEU A 5 8.94 1.01 7.10
C LEU A 5 8.70 -0.48 6.81
N HIS A 6 9.44 -1.05 5.88
CA HIS A 6 9.54 -2.50 5.80
C HIS A 6 10.36 -3.02 6.97
N LEU A 7 9.72 -3.83 7.82
CA LEU A 7 10.45 -4.65 8.77
C LEU A 7 11.07 -5.78 7.93
N ARG A 8 12.26 -5.55 7.36
CA ARG A 8 13.09 -6.61 6.78
C ARG A 8 14.55 -6.49 7.26
N PRO A 9 14.79 -6.37 8.58
CA PRO A 9 16.14 -6.53 9.11
C PRO A 9 16.68 -7.92 8.71
N GLU A 10 18.00 -8.02 8.61
CA GLU A 10 18.74 -9.27 8.44
C GLU A 10 19.38 -9.68 9.78
N PRO A 11 18.57 -10.16 10.75
CA PRO A 11 19.07 -10.49 12.07
C PRO A 11 20.11 -11.63 12.01
N LYS A 12 21.09 -11.56 12.90
CA LYS A 12 22.23 -12.48 13.00
C LYS A 12 22.11 -13.35 14.25
N ASN A 13 23.03 -14.30 14.42
CA ASN A 13 23.17 -15.12 15.64
C ASN A 13 21.84 -15.81 16.05
N GLU A 14 21.23 -16.51 15.09
CA GLU A 14 19.98 -17.28 15.26
C GLU A 14 18.73 -16.45 15.58
N LYS A 15 18.84 -15.11 15.64
CA LYS A 15 17.70 -14.22 15.78
C LYS A 15 16.83 -14.26 14.53
N THR A 16 15.53 -14.20 14.74
CA THR A 16 14.50 -14.28 13.70
C THR A 16 13.90 -12.91 13.42
N HIS A 17 13.13 -12.82 12.33
CA HIS A 17 12.39 -11.61 12.02
C HIS A 17 11.34 -11.28 13.10
N ASP A 18 10.70 -12.30 13.64
CA ASP A 18 9.71 -12.16 14.71
C ASP A 18 10.34 -11.64 16.01
N ASP A 19 11.60 -11.98 16.29
CA ASP A 19 12.36 -11.41 17.41
C ASP A 19 12.53 -9.90 17.26
N VAL A 20 12.88 -9.43 16.05
CA VAL A 20 13.04 -7.99 15.80
C VAL A 20 11.71 -7.25 15.91
N VAL A 21 10.63 -7.80 15.35
CA VAL A 21 9.28 -7.23 15.46
C VAL A 21 8.87 -7.13 16.93
N SER A 22 9.03 -8.21 17.68
CA SER A 22 8.69 -8.28 19.10
C SER A 22 9.50 -7.29 19.93
N TYR A 23 10.80 -7.18 19.67
CA TYR A 23 11.68 -6.24 20.36
C TYR A 23 11.24 -4.79 20.10
N CYS A 24 11.08 -4.39 18.84
CA CYS A 24 10.65 -3.04 18.46
C CYS A 24 9.32 -2.64 19.09
N ILE A 25 8.34 -3.55 19.12
CA ILE A 25 7.02 -3.28 19.73
C ILE A 25 7.12 -3.17 21.25
N ASN A 26 7.77 -4.14 21.91
CA ASN A 26 7.82 -4.19 23.38
C ASN A 26 8.69 -3.09 24.00
N HIS A 27 9.69 -2.61 23.26
CA HIS A 27 10.59 -1.54 23.69
C HIS A 27 10.22 -0.17 23.14
N HIS A 28 9.09 -0.06 22.42
CA HIS A 28 8.61 1.21 21.85
C HIS A 28 9.66 1.88 20.94
N ILE A 29 10.19 1.12 19.99
CA ILE A 29 11.25 1.53 19.06
C ILE A 29 10.83 1.30 17.61
N ALA A 30 11.08 2.29 16.75
CA ALA A 30 11.18 2.08 15.31
C ALA A 30 12.67 1.91 14.97
N GLY A 31 13.02 0.75 14.39
CA GLY A 31 14.40 0.39 14.10
C GLY A 31 14.62 0.02 12.64
N ILE A 32 15.78 0.40 12.09
CA ILE A 32 16.22 0.01 10.75
C ILE A 32 17.73 -0.31 10.75
N GLY A 33 18.13 -1.22 9.85
CA GLY A 33 19.49 -1.72 9.67
C GLY A 33 20.52 -0.68 9.22
N TRP A 34 21.56 -1.14 8.52
CA TRP A 34 22.70 -0.37 8.02
C TRP A 34 23.69 0.10 9.12
N PRO A 35 24.33 -0.86 9.82
CA PRO A 35 25.37 -0.55 10.80
C PRO A 35 26.66 -0.01 10.15
N VAL A 36 27.21 1.05 10.72
CA VAL A 36 28.51 1.62 10.34
C VAL A 36 29.57 1.33 11.40
N PRO A 37 30.85 1.13 11.02
CA PRO A 37 31.95 0.89 11.96
C PRO A 37 32.49 2.20 12.56
N ALA A 38 31.60 3.10 12.98
CA ALA A 38 31.95 4.42 13.49
C ALA A 38 31.04 4.83 14.66
N GLU A 39 31.58 5.57 15.61
CA GLU A 39 30.76 6.27 16.59
C GLU A 39 30.11 7.49 15.92
N VAL A 40 28.79 7.44 15.79
CA VAL A 40 27.99 8.48 15.17
C VAL A 40 26.99 9.03 16.19
N SER A 41 26.93 10.35 16.29
CA SER A 41 26.08 11.05 17.26
C SER A 41 25.08 12.01 16.62
N SER A 42 25.09 12.14 15.29
CA SER A 42 24.12 12.95 14.54
C SER A 42 23.76 12.27 13.20
N PRO A 43 22.60 12.60 12.62
CA PRO A 43 22.21 12.12 11.29
C PRO A 43 23.23 12.46 10.19
N GLU A 44 23.91 13.61 10.28
CA GLU A 44 24.94 14.04 9.32
C GLU A 44 26.21 13.19 9.45
N ALA A 45 26.66 12.94 10.67
CA ALA A 45 27.80 12.05 10.92
C ALA A 45 27.49 10.62 10.44
N TYR A 46 26.27 10.15 10.68
CA TYR A 46 25.81 8.86 10.17
C TYR A 46 25.77 8.83 8.64
N GLU A 47 25.25 9.86 7.97
CA GLU A 47 25.22 9.91 6.51
C GLU A 47 26.64 9.83 5.92
N GLN A 48 27.61 10.55 6.51
CA GLN A 48 29.00 10.48 6.07
C GLN A 48 29.56 9.06 6.21
N ALA A 49 29.39 8.43 7.39
CA ALA A 49 29.85 7.07 7.63
C ALA A 49 29.17 6.05 6.71
N ALA A 50 27.85 6.14 6.53
CA ALA A 50 27.07 5.24 5.69
C ALA A 50 27.45 5.37 4.20
N ARG A 51 27.77 6.57 3.72
CA ARG A 51 28.24 6.79 2.35
C ARG A 51 29.62 6.16 2.11
N VAL A 52 30.50 6.21 3.10
CA VAL A 52 31.82 5.54 3.03
C VAL A 52 31.65 4.03 3.03
N GLU A 53 30.82 3.49 3.91
CA GLU A 53 30.61 2.04 4.08
C GLU A 53 29.90 1.41 2.87
N TYR A 54 28.82 2.02 2.38
CA TYR A 54 27.94 1.40 1.39
C TYR A 54 28.13 1.94 -0.04
N GLY A 55 28.82 3.06 -0.22
CA GLY A 55 29.02 3.71 -1.52
C GLY A 55 27.75 4.25 -2.19
N VAL A 56 26.58 4.03 -1.58
CA VAL A 56 25.25 4.44 -2.08
C VAL A 56 24.43 5.07 -0.97
N ARG A 57 23.39 5.84 -1.34
CA ARG A 57 22.43 6.38 -0.36
C ARG A 57 21.48 5.26 0.09
N VAL A 58 21.65 4.84 1.34
CA VAL A 58 20.85 3.78 1.98
C VAL A 58 19.58 4.31 2.65
N ALA A 59 18.62 3.43 2.91
CA ALA A 59 17.28 3.80 3.41
C ALA A 59 17.28 4.31 4.88
N SER A 60 18.30 3.98 5.65
CA SER A 60 18.52 4.48 7.01
C SER A 60 18.88 5.97 7.06
N ILE A 61 19.46 6.54 6.00
CA ILE A 61 19.77 7.98 5.92
C ILE A 61 18.50 8.85 6.01
N PRO A 62 17.49 8.68 5.13
CA PRO A 62 16.25 9.45 5.27
C PRO A 62 15.49 9.09 6.56
N PHE A 63 15.61 7.85 7.08
CA PHE A 63 15.04 7.51 8.39
C PHE A 63 15.70 8.30 9.54
N ALA A 64 17.01 8.54 9.47
CA ALA A 64 17.74 9.32 10.44
C ALA A 64 17.40 10.82 10.36
N GLN A 65 17.17 11.34 9.15
CA GLN A 65 17.04 12.77 8.90
C GLN A 65 15.60 13.30 8.92
N ASP A 66 14.66 12.57 8.31
CA ASP A 66 13.41 13.19 7.87
C ASP A 66 12.25 13.10 8.88
N PRO A 67 12.03 11.98 9.60
CA PRO A 67 10.93 11.88 10.56
C PRO A 67 11.12 12.79 11.76
N ILE A 68 10.03 13.40 12.21
CA ILE A 68 9.99 14.21 13.43
C ILE A 68 9.00 13.63 14.44
N ILE A 69 9.11 14.07 15.70
CA ILE A 69 8.17 13.69 16.76
C ILE A 69 6.73 14.04 16.34
N GLY A 70 5.82 13.09 16.50
CA GLY A 70 4.40 13.19 16.10
C GLY A 70 4.10 12.71 14.67
N ASP A 71 5.12 12.33 13.89
CA ASP A 71 4.91 11.64 12.62
C ASP A 71 4.47 10.19 12.82
N TYR A 72 3.77 9.66 11.80
CA TYR A 72 3.26 8.29 11.82
C TYR A 72 4.04 7.40 10.87
N VAL A 73 4.23 6.14 11.26
CA VAL A 73 4.92 5.14 10.45
C VAL A 73 4.10 3.85 10.36
N TRP A 74 3.77 3.43 9.15
CA TRP A 74 3.24 2.08 8.92
C TRP A 74 4.38 1.09 8.79
N ALA A 75 4.22 -0.08 9.40
CA ALA A 75 5.13 -1.19 9.27
C ALA A 75 4.39 -2.48 8.92
N ARG A 76 5.06 -3.39 8.20
CA ARG A 76 4.54 -4.71 7.82
C ARG A 76 5.57 -5.78 8.13
N ASP A 77 5.16 -6.83 8.84
CA ASP A 77 6.01 -8.00 9.10
C ASP A 77 5.98 -9.02 7.95
N LYS A 78 6.81 -10.08 8.06
CA LYS A 78 6.87 -11.15 7.05
C LYS A 78 5.60 -12.02 7.01
N ASN A 79 4.82 -12.03 8.09
CA ASN A 79 3.57 -12.77 8.20
C ASN A 79 2.36 -11.98 7.64
N GLY A 80 2.59 -10.73 7.19
CA GLY A 80 1.56 -9.88 6.61
C GLY A 80 0.75 -9.09 7.62
N ASN A 81 1.14 -9.05 8.90
CA ASN A 81 0.51 -8.13 9.85
C ASN A 81 1.05 -6.72 9.67
N TYR A 82 0.16 -5.76 9.86
CA TYR A 82 0.42 -4.34 9.82
C TYR A 82 0.40 -3.74 11.23
N TYR A 83 1.31 -2.79 11.41
CA TYR A 83 1.49 -2.02 12.63
C TYR A 83 1.50 -0.53 12.27
N LEU A 84 0.95 0.29 13.15
CA LEU A 84 0.97 1.73 13.02
C LEU A 84 1.68 2.32 14.23
N GLY A 85 2.74 3.08 13.94
CA GLY A 85 3.59 3.71 14.93
C GLY A 85 3.46 5.23 14.94
N CYS A 86 3.72 5.85 16.09
CA CYS A 86 3.86 7.30 16.25
C CYS A 86 5.24 7.63 16.84
N ILE A 87 6.05 8.39 16.11
CA ILE A 87 7.41 8.77 16.51
C ILE A 87 7.36 9.66 17.76
N GLN A 88 8.06 9.25 18.81
CA GLN A 88 8.13 9.94 20.10
C GLN A 88 9.48 10.60 20.37
N GLY A 89 10.51 10.26 19.59
CA GLY A 89 11.86 10.75 19.84
C GLY A 89 12.67 10.97 18.58
N ASP A 90 13.72 11.75 18.75
CA ASP A 90 14.74 11.96 17.72
C ASP A 90 15.50 10.67 17.42
N TRP A 91 16.17 10.66 16.27
CA TRP A 91 17.02 9.54 15.88
C TRP A 91 18.23 9.43 16.80
N TYR A 92 18.61 8.19 17.09
CA TYR A 92 19.91 7.86 17.65
C TYR A 92 20.45 6.58 17.01
N TYR A 93 21.76 6.45 17.06
CA TYR A 93 22.46 5.25 16.64
C TYR A 93 22.87 4.43 17.87
N SER A 94 22.57 3.13 17.84
CA SER A 94 22.91 2.22 18.94
C SER A 94 24.00 1.23 18.54
N ASN A 95 25.11 1.30 19.27
CA ASN A 95 26.20 0.32 19.23
C ASN A 95 25.97 -0.86 20.19
N ASP A 96 24.79 -0.98 20.79
CA ASP A 96 24.48 -2.15 21.62
C ASP A 96 24.62 -3.43 20.78
N PRO A 97 25.40 -4.44 21.24
CA PRO A 97 25.55 -5.70 20.53
C PRO A 97 24.23 -6.35 20.12
N LEU A 98 23.20 -6.29 20.98
CA LEU A 98 21.88 -6.84 20.68
C LEU A 98 21.21 -6.11 19.52
N HIS A 99 21.32 -4.77 19.44
CA HIS A 99 20.72 -3.99 18.35
C HIS A 99 21.42 -4.22 17.02
N LEU A 100 22.74 -4.47 17.05
CA LEU A 100 23.50 -4.87 15.87
C LEU A 100 23.15 -6.29 15.42
N GLU A 101 22.91 -7.21 16.35
CA GLU A 101 22.42 -8.56 16.05
C GLU A 101 21.00 -8.57 15.47
N LEU A 102 20.12 -7.69 15.96
CA LEU A 102 18.76 -7.53 15.44
C LEU A 102 18.71 -6.69 14.15
N ASP A 103 19.85 -6.17 13.67
CA ASP A 103 19.95 -5.27 12.50
C ASP A 103 19.02 -4.06 12.60
N ILE A 104 19.06 -3.39 13.76
CA ILE A 104 18.31 -2.16 14.05
C ILE A 104 19.17 -1.10 14.77
N PRO A 105 20.41 -0.80 14.33
CA PRO A 105 21.23 0.22 15.00
C PRO A 105 20.67 1.63 14.85
N ASN A 106 19.92 1.92 13.78
CA ASN A 106 19.27 3.22 13.59
C ASN A 106 17.89 3.19 14.23
N GLN A 107 17.70 3.96 15.30
CA GLN A 107 16.50 3.86 16.13
C GLN A 107 15.85 5.21 16.37
N ARG A 108 14.55 5.17 16.61
CA ARG A 108 13.72 6.27 17.13
C ARG A 108 12.75 5.70 18.14
N ALA A 109 12.50 6.42 19.25
CA ALA A 109 11.39 6.07 20.13
C ALA A 109 10.06 6.16 19.35
N CYS A 110 9.21 5.15 19.46
CA CYS A 110 8.00 4.99 18.67
C CYS A 110 6.97 4.15 19.43
N GLU A 111 5.79 4.72 19.64
CA GLU A 111 4.65 3.98 20.19
C GLU A 111 3.97 3.20 19.07
N TRP A 112 3.67 1.92 19.28
CA TRP A 112 3.10 1.03 18.26
C TRP A 112 1.72 0.51 18.65
N ILE A 113 0.84 0.40 17.65
CA ILE A 113 -0.38 -0.41 17.72
C ILE A 113 -0.37 -1.48 16.62
N LYS A 114 -0.87 -2.67 16.95
CA LYS A 114 -1.12 -3.72 15.96
C LYS A 114 -2.47 -3.45 15.30
N VAL A 115 -2.47 -3.30 13.98
CA VAL A 115 -3.69 -3.00 13.21
C VAL A 115 -4.37 -4.29 12.73
N GLY A 116 -3.59 -5.29 12.33
CA GLY A 116 -4.11 -6.58 11.86
C GLY A 116 -3.59 -6.95 10.49
N SER A 117 -4.42 -7.59 9.68
CA SER A 117 -4.06 -8.03 8.32
C SER A 117 -4.31 -6.92 7.29
N GLU A 118 -4.02 -7.22 6.03
CA GLU A 118 -4.30 -6.34 4.90
C GLU A 118 -5.76 -5.86 4.84
N GLU A 119 -6.72 -6.67 5.33
CA GLU A 119 -8.14 -6.34 5.33
C GLU A 119 -8.48 -5.11 6.22
N ASN A 120 -7.65 -4.83 7.21
CA ASN A 120 -7.84 -3.72 8.15
C ASN A 120 -7.12 -2.43 7.69
N VAL A 121 -6.42 -2.46 6.56
CA VAL A 121 -5.53 -1.38 6.12
C VAL A 121 -6.00 -0.81 4.79
N PRO A 122 -6.07 0.52 4.65
CA PRO A 122 -6.45 1.15 3.38
C PRO A 122 -5.56 0.68 2.22
N GLY A 123 -6.17 0.36 1.09
CA GLY A 123 -5.47 -0.17 -0.09
C GLY A 123 -4.31 0.71 -0.58
N LYS A 124 -4.42 2.04 -0.46
CA LYS A 124 -3.30 2.96 -0.77
C LYS A 124 -2.08 2.72 0.11
N ILE A 125 -2.27 2.49 1.41
CA ILE A 125 -1.18 2.15 2.34
C ILE A 125 -0.62 0.77 1.99
N VAL A 126 -1.48 -0.22 1.73
CA VAL A 126 -1.06 -1.57 1.31
C VAL A 126 -0.19 -1.51 0.05
N ALA A 127 -0.61 -0.75 -0.96
CA ALA A 127 0.10 -0.56 -2.22
C ALA A 127 1.50 0.06 -2.00
N CYS A 128 1.65 0.92 -0.99
CA CYS A 128 2.95 1.45 -0.64
C CYS A 128 3.94 0.36 -0.23
N PHE A 129 3.55 -0.83 0.21
CA PHE A 129 4.47 -1.93 0.57
C PHE A 129 4.90 -2.84 -0.60
N ARG A 130 4.49 -2.54 -1.84
CA ARG A 130 4.92 -3.30 -3.04
C ARG A 130 6.35 -3.00 -3.49
N PRO A 131 6.80 -1.72 -3.55
CA PRO A 131 8.16 -1.41 -3.98
C PRO A 131 9.19 -1.83 -2.94
N ALA A 132 10.37 -2.28 -3.40
CA ALA A 132 11.42 -2.85 -2.56
C ALA A 132 12.05 -1.89 -1.53
N LYS A 133 11.89 -0.57 -1.70
CA LYS A 133 12.51 0.44 -0.83
C LYS A 133 12.06 0.26 0.64
N THR A 134 13.03 0.15 1.55
CA THR A 134 12.76 -0.16 2.96
C THR A 134 12.06 0.96 3.72
N PHE A 135 12.42 2.23 3.46
CA PHE A 135 11.82 3.38 4.12
C PHE A 135 11.47 4.49 3.12
N GLN A 136 10.27 5.05 3.20
CA GLN A 136 9.87 6.23 2.41
C GLN A 136 8.65 6.94 2.99
N ALA A 137 8.47 8.20 2.60
CA ALA A 137 7.24 8.95 2.86
C ALA A 137 6.06 8.40 2.04
N ILE A 138 4.87 8.55 2.61
CA ILE A 138 3.57 8.35 1.96
C ILE A 138 2.91 9.73 1.83
N TYR A 139 2.93 10.29 0.62
CA TYR A 139 2.36 11.62 0.35
C TYR A 139 0.86 11.52 0.06
N ASP A 140 0.07 11.40 1.12
CA ASP A 140 -1.38 11.26 1.01
C ASP A 140 -2.09 11.86 2.24
N PRO A 141 -2.69 13.07 2.12
CA PRO A 141 -3.33 13.73 3.26
C PRO A 141 -4.49 12.95 3.88
N LEU A 142 -5.20 12.14 3.09
CA LEU A 142 -6.30 11.30 3.57
C LEU A 142 -5.74 10.13 4.38
N MET A 143 -4.68 9.48 3.90
CA MET A 143 -4.02 8.40 4.63
C MET A 143 -3.30 8.91 5.89
N GLU A 144 -2.74 10.12 5.87
CA GLU A 144 -2.19 10.75 7.07
C GLU A 144 -3.30 11.02 8.11
N SER A 145 -4.44 11.55 7.67
CA SER A 145 -5.60 11.79 8.53
C SER A 145 -6.16 10.48 9.09
N PHE A 146 -6.24 9.44 8.27
CA PHE A 146 -6.66 8.09 8.69
C PHE A 146 -5.70 7.52 9.73
N SER A 147 -4.39 7.64 9.52
CA SER A 147 -3.38 7.14 10.45
C SER A 147 -3.47 7.84 11.80
N LYS A 148 -3.63 9.16 11.82
CA LYS A 148 -3.89 9.94 13.05
C LYS A 148 -5.13 9.44 13.80
N TRP A 149 -6.22 9.22 13.07
CA TRP A 149 -7.46 8.73 13.63
C TRP A 149 -7.31 7.31 14.20
N ALA A 150 -6.76 6.38 13.41
CA ALA A 150 -6.57 4.98 13.79
C ALA A 150 -5.67 4.85 15.02
N PHE A 151 -4.61 5.67 15.10
CA PHE A 151 -3.70 5.67 16.24
C PHE A 151 -4.32 6.24 17.52
N SER A 152 -5.24 7.21 17.42
CA SER A 152 -5.87 7.80 18.62
C SER A 152 -6.71 6.81 19.44
N GLY A 153 -7.14 5.70 18.85
CA GLY A 153 -7.95 4.68 19.52
C GLY A 153 -9.32 5.16 20.02
N ASP A 154 -9.72 6.39 19.70
CA ASP A 154 -10.98 6.98 20.15
C ASP A 154 -12.14 6.42 19.32
N ALA A 155 -12.79 5.38 19.85
CA ALA A 155 -13.95 4.73 19.25
C ALA A 155 -15.15 5.68 19.05
N ASN A 156 -15.21 6.80 19.78
CA ASN A 156 -16.29 7.78 19.64
C ASN A 156 -16.01 8.79 18.52
N LYS A 157 -14.76 8.93 18.10
CA LYS A 157 -14.37 9.80 17.01
C LYS A 157 -14.62 9.07 15.70
N LYS A 158 -15.56 9.56 14.89
CA LYS A 158 -15.71 9.07 13.52
C LYS A 158 -14.59 9.60 12.65
N PHE A 159 -14.07 8.74 11.75
CA PHE A 159 -13.20 9.20 10.69
C PHE A 159 -14.02 10.07 9.72
N SER A 160 -13.57 11.30 9.48
CA SER A 160 -14.25 12.22 8.59
C SER A 160 -13.66 12.11 7.19
N ALA A 161 -14.42 11.50 6.28
CA ALA A 161 -14.08 11.30 4.88
C ALA A 161 -15.19 11.93 4.01
N THR A 162 -14.84 12.56 2.88
CA THR A 162 -15.85 12.93 1.88
C THR A 162 -16.31 11.66 1.16
N ARG A 163 -17.62 11.40 1.13
CA ARG A 163 -18.23 10.18 0.55
C ARG A 163 -18.18 10.15 -0.98
N SER A 164 -17.00 10.36 -1.54
CA SER A 164 -16.71 10.46 -2.96
C SER A 164 -16.15 9.14 -3.49
N SER A 165 -16.28 8.95 -4.80
CA SER A 165 -15.64 7.85 -5.52
C SER A 165 -14.13 7.87 -5.29
N GLN A 166 -13.51 9.05 -5.36
CA GLN A 166 -12.07 9.22 -5.22
C GLN A 166 -11.55 8.73 -3.87
N GLU A 167 -12.22 9.06 -2.76
CA GLU A 167 -11.81 8.58 -1.45
C GLU A 167 -12.04 7.08 -1.30
N PHE A 168 -13.19 6.57 -1.72
CA PHE A 168 -13.50 5.14 -1.68
C PHE A 168 -12.42 4.30 -2.36
N PHE A 169 -11.99 4.68 -3.57
CA PHE A 169 -10.97 3.95 -4.32
C PHE A 169 -9.56 4.00 -3.70
N ARG A 170 -9.29 4.91 -2.75
CA ARG A 170 -8.04 4.92 -1.97
C ARG A 170 -8.05 3.93 -0.81
N PHE A 171 -9.25 3.55 -0.33
CA PHE A 171 -9.42 2.63 0.78
C PHE A 171 -9.43 1.16 0.36
N ILE A 172 -9.80 0.85 -0.87
CA ILE A 172 -9.82 -0.53 -1.37
C ILE A 172 -8.51 -0.91 -2.10
N GLY A 173 -8.18 -2.20 -2.09
CA GLY A 173 -6.98 -2.74 -2.75
C GLY A 173 -7.10 -2.82 -4.28
N SER A 174 -6.01 -3.18 -4.97
CA SER A 174 -6.07 -3.42 -6.43
C SER A 174 -7.05 -4.53 -6.76
N ASP A 175 -7.00 -5.61 -5.99
CA ASP A 175 -7.79 -6.80 -6.22
C ASP A 175 -9.29 -6.49 -6.01
N ASP A 176 -9.60 -5.61 -5.06
CA ASP A 176 -10.97 -5.10 -4.89
C ASP A 176 -11.43 -4.27 -6.11
N CYS A 177 -10.55 -3.44 -6.68
CA CYS A 177 -10.87 -2.70 -7.91
C CYS A 177 -11.12 -3.66 -9.09
N GLU A 178 -10.31 -4.71 -9.21
CA GLU A 178 -10.46 -5.76 -10.22
C GLU A 178 -11.80 -6.50 -10.07
N ASP A 179 -12.16 -6.88 -8.84
CA ASP A 179 -13.44 -7.49 -8.52
C ASP A 179 -14.62 -6.58 -8.88
N ILE A 180 -14.55 -5.28 -8.54
CA ILE A 180 -15.60 -4.31 -8.89
C ILE A 180 -15.78 -4.25 -10.41
N VAL A 181 -14.71 -4.12 -11.18
CA VAL A 181 -14.76 -4.05 -12.64
C VAL A 181 -15.30 -5.37 -13.21
N GLY A 182 -14.79 -6.51 -12.75
CA GLY A 182 -15.21 -7.83 -13.22
C GLY A 182 -16.69 -8.09 -12.96
N ILE A 183 -17.18 -7.76 -11.76
CA ILE A 183 -18.60 -7.94 -11.39
C ILE A 183 -19.48 -6.93 -12.16
N TYR A 184 -19.03 -5.68 -12.30
CA TYR A 184 -19.73 -4.66 -13.07
C TYR A 184 -19.91 -5.07 -14.54
N LEU A 185 -18.84 -5.51 -15.21
CA LEU A 185 -18.90 -5.92 -16.61
C LEU A 185 -19.83 -7.13 -16.81
N GLN A 186 -19.86 -8.05 -15.85
CA GLN A 186 -20.76 -9.18 -15.90
C GLN A 186 -22.22 -8.76 -15.74
N LYS A 187 -22.53 -7.99 -14.69
CA LYS A 187 -23.90 -7.62 -14.34
C LYS A 187 -24.51 -6.56 -15.26
N VAL A 188 -23.72 -5.54 -15.63
CA VAL A 188 -24.21 -4.35 -16.33
C VAL A 188 -23.96 -4.43 -17.83
N LYS A 189 -22.81 -4.99 -18.25
CA LYS A 189 -22.43 -5.07 -19.67
C LYS A 189 -22.69 -6.44 -20.31
N GLY A 190 -23.22 -7.41 -19.56
CA GLY A 190 -23.65 -8.71 -20.11
C GLY A 190 -22.52 -9.66 -20.50
N TYR A 191 -21.34 -9.48 -19.92
CA TYR A 191 -20.19 -10.36 -20.13
C TYR A 191 -20.18 -11.53 -19.15
N TYR A 192 -19.43 -12.59 -19.47
CA TYR A 192 -19.06 -13.64 -18.54
C TYR A 192 -17.54 -13.68 -18.41
N LEU A 193 -17.04 -13.66 -17.16
CA LEU A 193 -15.62 -13.76 -16.88
C LEU A 193 -15.13 -15.18 -17.14
N ILE A 194 -13.92 -15.32 -17.72
CA ILE A 194 -13.27 -16.60 -17.98
C ILE A 194 -12.24 -16.87 -16.87
N PRO A 195 -12.54 -17.69 -15.84
CA PRO A 195 -11.70 -17.76 -14.63
C PRO A 195 -10.30 -18.28 -14.90
N SER A 196 -10.12 -19.13 -15.92
CA SER A 196 -8.81 -19.66 -16.32
C SER A 196 -7.86 -18.60 -16.88
N SER A 197 -8.35 -17.38 -17.15
CA SER A 197 -7.55 -16.26 -17.68
C SER A 197 -6.91 -15.38 -16.61
N CYS A 198 -7.35 -15.45 -15.34
CA CYS A 198 -6.86 -14.63 -14.23
C CYS A 198 -5.47 -15.06 -13.71
N LYS A 199 -4.59 -15.54 -14.59
CA LYS A 199 -3.25 -16.05 -14.22
C LYS A 199 -2.24 -14.91 -14.21
N GLN A 200 -1.28 -14.94 -13.28
CA GLN A 200 -0.20 -13.96 -13.12
C GLN A 200 0.84 -13.91 -14.29
N THR A 201 0.52 -14.46 -15.46
CA THR A 201 1.43 -14.43 -16.61
C THR A 201 1.50 -13.02 -17.19
N THR A 202 2.68 -12.65 -17.69
CA THR A 202 3.17 -11.33 -18.15
C THR A 202 2.33 -10.62 -19.23
N ILE A 203 1.03 -10.44 -19.02
CA ILE A 203 0.13 -9.75 -19.95
C ILE A 203 -0.56 -8.62 -19.19
N GLY A 204 -0.61 -7.43 -19.80
CA GLY A 204 -1.01 -6.18 -19.14
C GLY A 204 -2.51 -6.02 -18.83
N TYR A 205 -3.28 -7.10 -18.73
CA TYR A 205 -4.71 -7.11 -18.41
C TYR A 205 -5.02 -8.15 -17.33
N GLU A 206 -6.11 -7.93 -16.58
CA GLU A 206 -6.40 -8.67 -15.36
C GLU A 206 -7.26 -9.93 -15.63
N PHE A 207 -8.16 -9.87 -16.62
CA PHE A 207 -9.00 -11.01 -17.01
C PHE A 207 -9.58 -10.86 -18.43
N ILE A 208 -9.93 -12.01 -19.02
CA ILE A 208 -10.67 -12.14 -20.28
C ILE A 208 -12.15 -12.38 -19.98
N LEU A 209 -13.02 -11.74 -20.76
CA LEU A 209 -14.46 -11.92 -20.72
C LEU A 209 -15.03 -12.28 -22.09
N LYS A 210 -16.23 -12.88 -22.11
CA LYS A 210 -16.99 -13.18 -23.32
C LYS A 210 -18.42 -12.66 -23.22
N HIS A 211 -18.87 -11.90 -24.21
CA HIS A 211 -20.21 -11.34 -24.21
C HIS A 211 -21.26 -12.42 -24.45
N SER A 212 -22.31 -12.43 -23.62
CA SER A 212 -23.33 -13.48 -23.57
C SER A 212 -24.13 -13.67 -24.86
N ILE A 213 -24.33 -12.59 -25.63
CA ILE A 213 -25.15 -12.60 -26.84
C ILE A 213 -24.29 -12.63 -28.11
N THR A 214 -23.27 -11.77 -28.17
CA THR A 214 -22.49 -11.54 -29.40
C THR A 214 -21.28 -12.45 -29.52
N SER A 215 -20.94 -13.20 -28.46
CA SER A 215 -19.71 -14.00 -28.35
C SER A 215 -18.40 -13.22 -28.49
N LYS A 216 -18.45 -11.88 -28.60
CA LYS A 216 -17.27 -11.01 -28.63
C LYS A 216 -16.47 -11.16 -27.34
N THR A 217 -15.16 -11.19 -27.48
CA THR A 217 -14.19 -11.22 -26.40
C THR A 217 -13.89 -9.81 -25.91
N ALA A 218 -13.64 -9.67 -24.61
CA ALA A 218 -13.13 -8.44 -24.05
C ALA A 218 -12.01 -8.71 -23.05
N ILE A 219 -11.15 -7.72 -22.85
CA ILE A 219 -10.18 -7.70 -21.76
C ILE A 219 -10.39 -6.46 -20.89
N ALA A 220 -9.99 -6.54 -19.62
CA ALA A 220 -9.99 -5.39 -18.72
C ALA A 220 -8.58 -5.11 -18.19
N GLN A 221 -8.15 -3.85 -18.31
CA GLN A 221 -6.96 -3.35 -17.62
C GLN A 221 -7.40 -2.44 -16.48
N VAL A 222 -7.00 -2.80 -15.26
CA VAL A 222 -7.30 -2.03 -14.05
C VAL A 222 -5.99 -1.53 -13.46
N LYS A 223 -5.92 -0.23 -13.18
CA LYS A 223 -4.75 0.39 -12.55
C LYS A 223 -5.16 1.30 -11.41
N GLN A 224 -4.36 1.31 -10.35
CA GLN A 224 -4.47 2.29 -9.28
C GLN A 224 -3.49 3.45 -9.55
N GLY A 225 -3.94 4.69 -9.35
CA GLY A 225 -3.13 5.90 -9.52
C GLY A 225 -3.33 6.58 -10.87
N THR A 226 -2.36 7.40 -11.29
CA THR A 226 -2.36 8.10 -12.59
C THR A 226 -1.40 7.35 -13.53
N VAL A 227 -1.94 6.46 -14.37
CA VAL A 227 -1.14 5.63 -15.29
C VAL A 227 -1.56 5.89 -16.74
N LEU A 228 -0.57 6.17 -17.60
CA LEU A 228 -0.75 6.14 -19.05
C LEU A 228 -0.96 4.69 -19.48
N LEU A 229 -2.11 4.43 -20.12
CA LEU A 229 -2.44 3.09 -20.55
C LEU A 229 -1.72 2.72 -21.84
N ASP A 230 -1.68 1.43 -22.07
CA ASP A 230 -0.74 0.80 -22.97
C ASP A 230 -1.39 0.44 -24.30
N ASP A 231 -1.00 1.14 -25.37
CA ASP A 231 -1.45 0.87 -26.74
C ASP A 231 -1.16 -0.57 -27.19
N ARG A 232 -0.30 -1.33 -26.46
CA ARG A 232 -0.03 -2.75 -26.72
C ARG A 232 -1.25 -3.66 -26.55
N LEU A 233 -2.37 -3.18 -26.01
CA LEU A 233 -3.60 -3.96 -25.86
C LEU A 233 -4.48 -4.03 -27.11
N HIS A 234 -4.19 -3.20 -28.13
CA HIS A 234 -4.91 -3.24 -29.40
C HIS A 234 -4.82 -4.62 -30.07
N GLY A 235 -5.96 -5.13 -30.54
CA GLY A 235 -6.04 -6.38 -31.29
C GLY A 235 -5.91 -7.66 -30.46
N ILE A 236 -5.80 -7.55 -29.13
CA ILE A 236 -5.78 -8.72 -28.23
C ILE A 236 -7.18 -9.34 -28.07
N ALA A 237 -8.22 -8.50 -28.08
CA ALA A 237 -9.62 -8.91 -27.97
C ALA A 237 -10.50 -8.00 -28.83
N ASP A 238 -11.78 -8.37 -28.99
CA ASP A 238 -12.73 -7.55 -29.75
C ASP A 238 -13.06 -6.23 -29.05
N HIS A 239 -12.82 -6.12 -27.73
CA HIS A 239 -13.04 -4.91 -26.95
C HIS A 239 -12.09 -4.81 -25.75
N VAL A 240 -11.72 -3.60 -25.35
CA VAL A 240 -10.82 -3.33 -24.22
C VAL A 240 -11.50 -2.38 -23.24
N PHE A 241 -11.67 -2.82 -22.00
CA PHE A 241 -12.15 -1.99 -20.90
C PHE A 241 -10.95 -1.48 -20.09
N LEU A 242 -10.97 -0.19 -19.79
CA LEU A 242 -9.90 0.50 -19.10
C LEU A 242 -10.47 1.17 -17.84
N PHE A 243 -9.83 0.96 -16.71
CA PHE A 243 -10.17 1.65 -15.46
C PHE A 243 -8.92 2.11 -14.71
N CYS A 244 -8.95 3.35 -14.23
CA CYS A 244 -7.89 3.98 -13.48
C CYS A 244 -8.49 4.78 -12.32
N THR A 245 -7.99 4.61 -11.09
CA THR A 245 -8.62 5.21 -9.90
C THR A 245 -8.38 6.72 -9.76
N GLU A 246 -7.22 7.22 -10.21
CA GLU A 246 -6.79 8.63 -10.05
C GLU A 246 -6.29 9.22 -11.39
N GLY A 247 -6.54 8.55 -12.52
CA GLY A 247 -6.02 8.93 -13.84
C GLY A 247 -7.10 9.39 -14.81
N VAL A 248 -6.77 10.33 -15.67
CA VAL A 248 -7.55 10.62 -16.88
C VAL A 248 -7.10 9.63 -17.94
N VAL A 249 -8.03 8.82 -18.43
CA VAL A 249 -7.79 7.91 -19.53
C VAL A 249 -8.54 8.44 -20.74
N THR A 250 -7.81 8.73 -21.81
CA THR A 250 -8.37 8.99 -23.13
C THR A 250 -8.11 7.77 -23.99
N ALA A 251 -9.16 7.29 -24.66
CA ALA A 251 -9.02 6.26 -25.68
C ALA A 251 -9.55 6.80 -27.00
N ASP A 252 -8.71 6.80 -28.02
CA ASP A 252 -9.02 7.38 -29.34
C ASP A 252 -9.57 6.35 -30.33
N SER A 253 -9.98 5.17 -29.84
CA SER A 253 -10.50 4.06 -30.66
C SER A 253 -11.84 3.54 -30.15
N ASN A 254 -12.69 3.12 -31.08
CA ASN A 254 -14.02 2.53 -30.81
C ASN A 254 -13.95 1.19 -30.08
N ASP A 255 -12.81 0.50 -30.14
CA ASP A 255 -12.62 -0.81 -29.48
C ASP A 255 -12.28 -0.67 -28.00
N PHE A 256 -12.24 0.56 -27.47
CA PHE A 256 -11.88 0.87 -26.11
C PHE A 256 -13.03 1.53 -25.36
N THR A 257 -13.15 1.24 -24.07
CA THR A 257 -14.09 1.92 -23.18
C THR A 257 -13.45 2.23 -21.86
N VAL A 258 -13.47 3.50 -21.50
CA VAL A 258 -12.99 4.00 -20.22
C VAL A 258 -14.13 3.99 -19.22
N LEU A 259 -14.02 3.14 -18.20
CA LEU A 259 -14.96 3.09 -17.09
C LEU A 259 -14.70 4.26 -16.15
N GLN A 260 -15.76 4.96 -15.75
CA GLN A 260 -15.65 6.12 -14.86
C GLN A 260 -15.72 5.69 -13.39
N ALA A 261 -14.92 6.32 -12.52
CA ALA A 261 -14.91 6.02 -11.10
C ALA A 261 -16.27 6.27 -10.45
N GLU A 262 -16.98 7.31 -10.85
CA GLU A 262 -18.32 7.66 -10.37
C GLU A 262 -19.35 6.58 -10.73
N GLU A 263 -19.25 6.02 -11.94
CA GLU A 263 -20.12 4.95 -12.42
C GLU A 263 -19.91 3.68 -11.60
N LEU A 264 -18.65 3.27 -11.39
CA LEU A 264 -18.31 2.09 -10.60
C LEU A 264 -18.66 2.27 -9.11
N TYR A 265 -18.47 3.48 -8.57
CA TYR A 265 -18.86 3.78 -7.19
C TYR A 265 -20.38 3.74 -7.00
N ALA A 266 -21.16 4.30 -7.93
CA ALA A 266 -22.62 4.20 -7.92
C ALA A 266 -23.08 2.74 -8.02
N PHE A 267 -22.43 1.95 -8.88
CA PHE A 267 -22.66 0.50 -8.97
C PHE A 267 -22.43 -0.18 -7.62
N VAL A 268 -21.30 0.10 -6.96
CA VAL A 268 -20.96 -0.47 -5.64
C VAL A 268 -22.03 -0.14 -4.61
N CYS A 269 -22.47 1.12 -4.53
CA CYS A 269 -23.50 1.57 -3.60
C CYS A 269 -24.84 0.82 -3.77
N GLN A 270 -25.21 0.50 -5.01
CA GLN A 270 -26.48 -0.17 -5.34
C GLN A 270 -26.42 -1.70 -5.25
N ASN A 271 -25.22 -2.28 -5.24
CA ASN A 271 -25.01 -3.72 -5.43
C ASN A 271 -24.25 -4.41 -4.29
N LYS A 272 -24.29 -3.87 -3.06
CA LYS A 272 -23.58 -4.39 -1.87
C LYS A 272 -23.62 -5.93 -1.71
N LYS A 273 -24.79 -6.55 -1.97
CA LYS A 273 -25.01 -8.00 -1.76
C LYS A 273 -24.19 -8.93 -2.64
N ILE A 274 -23.67 -8.45 -3.77
CA ILE A 274 -22.88 -9.26 -4.71
C ILE A 274 -21.39 -8.92 -4.67
N LEU A 275 -20.98 -8.01 -3.79
CA LEU A 275 -19.59 -7.58 -3.64
C LEU A 275 -18.87 -8.36 -2.54
N PRO A 276 -17.55 -8.52 -2.63
CA PRO A 276 -16.73 -9.05 -1.54
C PRO A 276 -16.93 -8.28 -0.23
N ALA A 277 -16.82 -8.98 0.89
CA ALA A 277 -17.05 -8.41 2.22
C ALA A 277 -16.10 -7.23 2.53
N ARG A 278 -14.84 -7.31 2.09
CA ARG A 278 -13.84 -6.24 2.26
C ARG A 278 -14.27 -4.93 1.61
N ILE A 279 -14.90 -4.98 0.44
CA ILE A 279 -15.41 -3.80 -0.27
C ILE A 279 -16.57 -3.16 0.49
N ASN A 280 -17.49 -3.99 0.99
CA ASN A 280 -18.61 -3.51 1.80
C ASN A 280 -18.14 -2.91 3.13
N TYR A 281 -17.13 -3.49 3.77
CA TYR A 281 -16.52 -2.94 4.98
C TYR A 281 -16.03 -1.51 4.75
N TRP A 282 -15.24 -1.26 3.70
CA TRP A 282 -14.75 0.10 3.41
C TRP A 282 -15.86 1.06 2.99
N LEU A 283 -16.85 0.57 2.25
CA LEU A 283 -18.02 1.38 1.90
C LEU A 283 -18.80 1.82 3.13
N GLU A 284 -19.00 0.92 4.10
CA GLU A 284 -19.69 1.20 5.37
C GLU A 284 -18.85 2.11 6.27
N PHE A 285 -17.54 1.86 6.33
CA PHE A 285 -16.59 2.68 7.09
C PHE A 285 -16.63 4.16 6.68
N LEU A 286 -16.80 4.43 5.38
CA LEU A 286 -16.88 5.79 4.84
C LEU A 286 -18.31 6.38 4.87
N SER A 287 -19.32 5.58 5.23
CA SER A 287 -20.74 5.96 5.17
C SER A 287 -21.30 6.69 6.39
#